data_AF-A0A9C9GP60-F1
#
_entry.id   AF-A0A9C9GP60-F1
#
_cell.length_a   1.000
_cell.length_b   1.000
_cell.length_c   1.000
_cell.angle_alpha   90.00
_cell.angle_beta   90.00
_cell.angle_gamma   90.00
#
_symmetry.space_group_name_H-M   'P 1'
#
loop_
_entity.id
_entity.type
_entity.pdbx_description
1 polymer ?
#
loop_
_entity_poly.entity_id
_entity_poly.type
_entity_poly.pdbx_seq_one_letter_code
_entity_poly.pdbx_strand_id
1 'polypeptide(L)'
;HTGHPEVEGTLGQYKQNPHSSIYLVETVEDVAQLEVKNPHALAYVTQTTLSVDDTKSIIDALQNKFPDIQGPRKDDICYATQNRQDAVRELADKVDVFLVIGSANSSNSNRLRELAEKQKVTAYLIDGAEDIDNDWFDKAQSIGVTAGASAPEILVQQVITKLEELFNTTIISNKKAAENVRFQLPKELR
;
A
#
# COMPACT_ATOMS: atom_id res chain seq x y z
N HIS A 1 0.62 11.07 -1.37
CA HIS A 1 1.42 11.72 -0.32
C HIS A 1 2.33 12.79 -0.87
N THR A 2 2.36 13.97 -0.23
CA THR A 2 3.30 15.04 -0.60
C THR A 2 4.75 14.54 -0.59
N GLY A 3 5.52 14.90 -1.62
CA GLY A 3 6.94 14.51 -1.76
C GLY A 3 7.18 13.08 -2.26
N HIS A 4 6.14 12.28 -2.52
CA HIS A 4 6.31 10.98 -3.16
C HIS A 4 6.59 11.15 -4.67
N PRO A 5 7.59 10.46 -5.25
CA PRO A 5 7.96 10.66 -6.67
C PRO A 5 6.81 10.45 -7.66
N GLU A 6 5.92 9.49 -7.38
CA GLU A 6 4.72 9.25 -8.19
C GLU A 6 3.74 10.44 -8.18
N VAL A 7 3.61 11.10 -7.02
CA VAL A 7 2.75 12.29 -6.87
C VAL A 7 3.37 13.45 -7.62
N GLU A 8 4.68 13.68 -7.49
CA GLU A 8 5.38 14.71 -8.27
C GLU A 8 5.24 14.49 -9.78
N GLY A 9 5.43 13.25 -10.23
CA GLY A 9 5.27 12.88 -11.64
C GLY A 9 3.86 13.10 -12.18
N THR A 10 2.84 12.76 -11.38
CA THR A 10 1.42 12.94 -11.73
C THR A 10 1.03 14.42 -11.74
N LEU A 11 1.40 15.17 -10.70
CA LEU A 11 1.17 16.62 -10.63
C LEU A 11 1.86 17.34 -11.79
N GLY A 12 3.06 16.90 -12.17
CA GLY A 12 3.84 17.43 -13.29
C GLY A 12 3.19 17.25 -14.68
N GLN A 13 2.20 16.36 -14.83
CA GLN A 13 1.45 16.23 -16.09
C GLN A 13 0.47 17.38 -16.32
N TYR A 14 0.10 18.10 -15.25
CA TYR A 14 -0.91 19.15 -15.32
C TYR A 14 -0.29 20.54 -15.39
N LYS A 15 -0.41 21.20 -16.54
CA LYS A 15 0.10 22.56 -16.71
C LYS A 15 -0.83 23.55 -16.00
N GLN A 16 -0.33 24.22 -14.97
CA GLN A 16 -1.06 25.32 -14.34
C GLN A 16 -1.26 26.47 -15.32
N ASN A 17 -2.51 26.86 -15.51
CA ASN A 17 -2.89 28.07 -16.23
C ASN A 17 -4.13 28.70 -15.56
N PRO A 18 -4.55 29.92 -15.92
CA PRO A 18 -5.66 30.60 -15.25
C PRO A 18 -6.97 29.77 -15.20
N HIS A 19 -7.17 28.90 -16.19
CA HIS A 19 -8.38 28.09 -16.39
C HIS A 19 -8.25 26.63 -15.90
N SER A 20 -7.09 26.24 -15.36
CA SER A 20 -6.80 24.86 -14.98
C SER A 20 -6.12 24.84 -13.61
N SER A 21 -6.50 23.91 -12.73
CA SER A 21 -5.88 23.79 -11.41
C SER A 21 -5.86 22.31 -11.00
N ILE A 22 -4.76 21.90 -10.38
CA ILE A 22 -4.62 20.58 -9.79
C ILE A 22 -4.42 20.77 -8.28
N TYR A 23 -5.12 19.98 -7.49
CA TYR A 23 -5.14 20.07 -6.04
C TYR A 23 -4.68 18.72 -5.48
N LEU A 24 -3.83 18.75 -4.46
CA LEU A 24 -3.42 17.57 -3.73
C LEU A 24 -4.20 17.53 -2.42
N VAL A 25 -4.83 16.39 -2.13
CA VAL A 25 -5.47 16.08 -0.85
C VAL A 25 -4.89 14.76 -0.33
N GLU A 26 -4.68 14.67 0.98
CA GLU A 26 -4.13 13.47 1.63
C GLU A 26 -5.07 12.92 2.70
N THR A 27 -6.02 13.72 3.17
CA THR A 27 -6.92 13.41 4.26
C THR A 27 -8.35 13.88 3.98
N VAL A 28 -9.31 13.40 4.78
CA VAL A 28 -10.71 13.85 4.72
C VAL A 28 -10.82 15.33 5.13
N GLU A 29 -9.95 15.76 6.04
CA GLU A 29 -9.85 17.15 6.50
C GLU A 29 -9.37 18.06 5.36
N ASP A 30 -8.42 17.63 4.54
CA ASP A 30 -8.01 18.38 3.35
C ASP A 30 -9.18 18.55 2.38
N VAL A 31 -9.99 17.50 2.19
CA VAL A 31 -11.21 17.60 1.38
C VAL A 31 -12.19 18.60 1.98
N ALA A 32 -12.35 18.62 3.29
CA ALA A 32 -13.22 19.58 3.97
C ALA A 32 -12.78 21.04 3.76
N GLN A 33 -11.47 21.30 3.69
CA GLN A 33 -10.91 22.63 3.42
C GLN A 33 -10.71 22.95 1.93
N LEU A 34 -10.91 21.98 1.04
CA LEU A 34 -10.65 22.16 -0.39
C LEU A 34 -11.60 23.17 -1.04
N GLU A 35 -11.04 24.23 -1.61
CA GLU A 35 -11.77 25.21 -2.43
C GLU A 35 -11.37 25.06 -3.91
N VAL A 36 -12.36 24.85 -4.78
CA VAL A 36 -12.16 24.67 -6.22
C VAL A 36 -12.85 25.76 -7.02
N LYS A 37 -12.27 26.13 -8.16
CA LYS A 37 -12.82 27.20 -9.03
C LYS A 37 -14.18 26.84 -9.65
N ASN A 38 -14.35 25.58 -10.06
CA ASN A 38 -15.59 25.09 -10.67
C ASN A 38 -15.90 23.67 -10.17
N PRO A 39 -16.83 23.49 -9.22
CA PRO A 39 -17.17 22.18 -8.66
C PRO A 39 -17.92 21.27 -9.65
N HIS A 40 -18.54 21.82 -10.70
CA HIS A 40 -19.28 21.07 -11.72
C HIS A 40 -18.38 20.52 -12.85
N ALA A 41 -17.09 20.88 -12.86
CA ALA A 41 -16.11 20.44 -13.85
C ALA A 41 -14.84 19.97 -13.16
N LEU A 42 -14.98 18.99 -12.27
CA LEU A 42 -13.90 18.46 -11.44
C LEU A 42 -13.72 16.96 -11.72
N ALA A 43 -12.46 16.52 -11.70
CA ALA A 43 -12.12 15.10 -11.74
C ALA A 43 -11.04 14.78 -10.70
N TYR A 44 -11.02 13.54 -10.24
CA TYR A 44 -9.98 13.04 -9.35
C TYR A 44 -9.25 11.83 -9.94
N VAL A 45 -8.01 11.66 -9.52
CA VAL A 45 -7.15 10.49 -9.73
C VAL A 45 -6.46 10.17 -8.41
N THR A 46 -6.03 8.93 -8.22
CA THR A 46 -5.37 8.49 -6.98
C THR A 46 -3.95 7.99 -7.23
N GLN A 47 -3.09 8.07 -6.21
CA GLN A 47 -1.80 7.40 -6.23
C GLN A 47 -2.01 5.87 -6.13
N THR A 48 -1.23 5.09 -6.87
CA THR A 48 -1.44 3.64 -7.07
C THR A 48 -1.16 2.77 -5.84
N THR A 49 -0.42 3.31 -4.87
CA THR A 49 0.15 2.58 -3.72
C THR A 49 -0.48 2.95 -2.36
N LEU A 50 -1.63 3.63 -2.38
CA LEU A 50 -2.32 4.09 -1.16
C LEU A 50 -3.01 2.96 -0.39
N SER A 51 -3.40 3.25 0.85
CA SER A 51 -4.33 2.39 1.61
C SER A 51 -5.70 2.43 0.93
N VAL A 52 -6.28 1.26 0.68
CA VAL A 52 -7.60 1.15 0.04
C VAL A 52 -8.69 1.80 0.88
N ASP A 53 -8.65 1.57 2.19
CA ASP A 53 -9.69 2.05 3.12
C ASP A 53 -9.62 3.57 3.33
N ASP A 54 -8.41 4.11 3.49
CA ASP A 54 -8.21 5.56 3.65
C ASP A 54 -8.57 6.29 2.36
N THR A 55 -8.19 5.73 1.19
CA THR A 55 -8.52 6.30 -0.12
C THR A 55 -10.03 6.30 -0.35
N LYS A 56 -10.71 5.21 -0.01
CA LYS A 56 -12.17 5.14 -0.09
C LYS A 56 -12.83 6.23 0.75
N SER A 57 -12.36 6.44 1.98
CA SER A 57 -12.88 7.48 2.87
C SER A 57 -12.72 8.89 2.29
N ILE A 58 -11.58 9.16 1.65
CA ILE A 58 -11.32 10.44 0.95
C ILE A 58 -12.21 10.59 -0.29
N ILE A 59 -12.39 9.53 -1.08
CA ILE A 59 -13.28 9.54 -2.25
C ILE A 59 -14.73 9.79 -1.83
N ASP A 60 -15.21 9.11 -0.78
CA ASP A 60 -16.56 9.31 -0.26
C ASP A 60 -16.74 10.77 0.22
N ALA A 61 -15.74 11.35 0.89
CA ALA A 61 -15.76 12.77 1.27
C ALA A 61 -15.78 13.71 0.05
N LEU A 62 -14.99 13.41 -0.99
CA LEU A 62 -14.97 14.19 -2.24
C LEU A 62 -16.32 14.16 -2.95
N GLN A 63 -16.93 12.98 -3.08
CA GLN A 63 -18.23 12.81 -3.73
C GLN A 63 -19.35 13.48 -2.94
N ASN A 64 -19.30 13.44 -1.61
CA ASN A 64 -20.26 14.15 -0.76
C ASN A 64 -20.14 15.68 -0.88
N LYS A 65 -18.91 16.21 -0.96
CA LYS A 65 -18.67 17.66 -1.08
C LYS A 65 -18.87 18.19 -2.50
N PHE A 66 -18.53 17.40 -3.51
CA PHE A 66 -18.61 17.75 -4.94
C PHE A 66 -19.39 16.67 -5.71
N PRO A 67 -20.73 16.70 -5.70
CA PRO A 67 -21.55 15.62 -6.26
C PRO A 67 -21.34 15.33 -7.76
N ASP A 68 -20.86 16.31 -8.53
CA ASP A 68 -20.60 16.19 -9.96
C ASP A 68 -19.16 15.72 -10.30
N ILE A 69 -18.32 15.49 -9.28
CA ILE A 69 -16.93 15.09 -9.47
C ILE A 69 -16.84 13.77 -10.25
N GLN A 70 -16.00 13.75 -11.27
CA GLN A 70 -15.78 12.56 -12.09
C GLN A 70 -14.55 11.78 -11.59
N GLY A 71 -14.68 10.46 -11.53
CA GLY A 71 -13.61 9.57 -11.14
C GLY A 71 -13.52 8.36 -12.06
N PRO A 72 -12.42 7.60 -11.95
CA PRO A 72 -12.36 6.27 -12.55
C PRO A 72 -13.45 5.35 -11.97
N ARG A 73 -13.88 4.32 -12.72
CA ARG A 73 -14.98 3.40 -12.29
C ARG A 73 -14.68 2.66 -10.97
N LYS A 74 -13.39 2.51 -10.67
CA LYS A 74 -12.78 2.12 -9.39
C LYS A 74 -11.61 3.08 -9.17
N ASP A 75 -11.15 3.27 -7.94
CA ASP A 75 -9.91 4.01 -7.68
C ASP A 75 -8.73 3.51 -8.54
N ASP A 76 -7.68 4.34 -8.67
CA ASP A 76 -6.48 3.99 -9.46
C ASP A 76 -5.50 3.12 -8.66
N ILE A 77 -5.92 2.53 -7.52
CA ILE A 77 -5.07 1.62 -6.75
C ILE A 77 -4.83 0.37 -7.59
N CYS A 78 -3.57 0.00 -7.75
CA CYS A 78 -3.21 -1.11 -8.60
C CYS A 78 -3.62 -2.46 -7.97
N TYR A 79 -3.87 -3.47 -8.82
CA TYR A 79 -4.26 -4.81 -8.36
C TYR A 79 -3.26 -5.39 -7.34
N ALA A 80 -1.96 -5.13 -7.51
CA ALA A 80 -0.91 -5.65 -6.67
C ALA A 80 -0.97 -5.09 -5.24
N THR A 81 -1.35 -3.81 -5.09
CA THR A 81 -1.55 -3.16 -3.79
C THR A 81 -2.81 -3.67 -3.10
N GLN A 82 -3.93 -3.76 -3.82
CA GLN A 82 -5.17 -4.32 -3.29
C GLN A 82 -4.99 -5.76 -2.79
N ASN A 83 -4.45 -6.64 -3.65
CA ASN A 83 -4.27 -8.06 -3.33
C ASN A 83 -3.40 -8.27 -2.09
N ARG A 84 -2.32 -7.49 -1.95
CA ARG A 84 -1.43 -7.58 -0.79
C ARG A 84 -2.10 -7.08 0.49
N GLN A 85 -2.86 -5.99 0.42
CA GLN A 85 -3.64 -5.50 1.58
C GLN A 85 -4.71 -6.51 2.00
N ASP A 86 -5.39 -7.13 1.05
CA ASP A 86 -6.38 -8.18 1.32
C ASP A 86 -5.73 -9.41 1.98
N ALA A 87 -4.56 -9.84 1.49
CA ALA A 87 -3.79 -10.93 2.09
C ALA A 87 -3.34 -10.62 3.53
N VAL A 88 -2.92 -9.37 3.80
CA VAL A 88 -2.58 -8.93 5.15
C VAL A 88 -3.80 -8.96 6.07
N ARG A 89 -4.97 -8.45 5.64
CA ARG A 89 -6.19 -8.53 6.46
C ARG A 89 -6.57 -9.98 6.77
N GLU A 90 -6.52 -10.87 5.78
CA GLU A 90 -6.87 -12.28 5.99
C GLU A 90 -5.92 -13.01 6.95
N LEU A 91 -4.65 -12.57 7.01
CA LEU A 91 -3.63 -13.18 7.86
C LEU A 91 -3.59 -12.55 9.26
N ALA A 92 -3.92 -11.27 9.41
CA ALA A 92 -3.81 -10.53 10.66
C ALA A 92 -4.52 -11.24 11.82
N ASP A 93 -5.73 -11.75 11.58
CA ASP A 93 -6.56 -12.42 12.59
C ASP A 93 -5.97 -13.77 13.08
N LYS A 94 -4.91 -14.25 12.44
CA LYS A 94 -4.32 -15.58 12.63
C LYS A 94 -2.88 -15.52 13.12
N VAL A 95 -2.33 -14.32 13.31
CA VAL A 95 -0.92 -14.13 13.68
C VAL A 95 -0.78 -13.20 14.89
N ASP A 96 0.22 -13.46 15.72
CA ASP A 96 0.51 -12.61 16.89
C ASP A 96 1.43 -11.45 16.54
N VAL A 97 2.32 -11.68 15.57
CA VAL A 97 3.32 -10.71 15.08
C VAL A 97 3.35 -10.77 13.56
N PHE A 98 3.49 -9.61 12.92
CA PHE A 98 3.62 -9.47 11.48
C PHE A 98 5.00 -8.92 11.11
N LEU A 99 5.69 -9.56 10.16
CA LEU A 99 6.88 -9.04 9.51
C LEU A 99 6.51 -8.64 8.07
N VAL A 100 6.74 -7.36 7.76
CA VAL A 100 6.54 -6.80 6.42
C VAL A 100 7.91 -6.51 5.83
N ILE A 101 8.25 -7.23 4.76
CA ILE A 101 9.54 -7.09 4.10
C ILE A 101 9.48 -5.96 3.09
N GLY A 102 10.35 -4.96 3.25
CA GLY A 102 10.56 -3.87 2.32
C GLY A 102 11.06 -2.60 3.01
N SER A 103 11.67 -1.73 2.23
CA SER A 103 12.37 -0.56 2.75
C SER A 103 11.43 0.51 3.33
N ALA A 104 11.97 1.29 4.27
CA ALA A 104 11.25 2.37 4.95
C ALA A 104 10.64 3.43 4.02
N ASN A 105 11.23 3.64 2.83
CA ASN A 105 10.73 4.58 1.82
C ASN A 105 9.67 4.00 0.87
N SER A 106 9.32 2.71 1.00
CA SER A 106 8.28 2.07 0.18
C SER A 106 6.90 2.40 0.72
N SER A 107 6.13 3.21 -0.02
CA SER A 107 4.75 3.56 0.37
C SER A 107 3.87 2.32 0.56
N ASN A 108 3.91 1.38 -0.41
CA ASN A 108 3.14 0.14 -0.34
C ASN A 108 3.53 -0.72 0.87
N SER A 109 4.83 -0.88 1.17
CA SER A 109 5.26 -1.68 2.33
C SER A 109 4.78 -1.07 3.64
N ASN A 110 4.87 0.26 3.79
CA ASN A 110 4.32 0.94 4.96
C ASN A 110 2.80 0.77 5.07
N ARG A 111 2.04 0.83 3.96
CA ARG A 111 0.59 0.58 3.98
C ARG A 111 0.28 -0.83 4.50
N LEU A 112 1.09 -1.84 4.17
CA LEU A 112 0.90 -3.20 4.69
C LEU A 112 1.17 -3.29 6.19
N ARG A 113 2.25 -2.66 6.70
CA ARG A 113 2.54 -2.61 8.15
C ARG A 113 1.41 -1.92 8.90
N GLU A 114 1.03 -0.72 8.47
CA GLU A 114 -0.01 0.07 9.12
C GLU A 114 -1.37 -0.63 9.09
N LEU A 115 -1.65 -1.39 8.02
CA LEU A 115 -2.86 -2.20 7.95
C LEU A 115 -2.88 -3.31 9.00
N ALA A 116 -1.76 -4.01 9.22
CA ALA A 116 -1.65 -4.99 10.29
C ALA A 116 -1.80 -4.34 11.69
N GLU A 117 -1.19 -3.18 11.90
CA GLU A 117 -1.33 -2.40 13.15
C GLU A 117 -2.78 -1.96 13.38
N LYS A 118 -3.51 -1.54 12.34
CA LYS A 118 -4.95 -1.23 12.41
C LYS A 118 -5.80 -2.45 12.79
N GLN A 119 -5.35 -3.67 12.45
CA GLN A 119 -5.96 -4.93 12.91
C GLN A 119 -5.50 -5.35 14.32
N LYS A 120 -4.79 -4.48 15.05
CA LYS A 120 -4.27 -4.71 16.41
C LYS A 120 -3.22 -5.82 16.50
N VAL A 121 -2.53 -6.11 15.40
CA VAL A 121 -1.38 -7.01 15.37
C VAL A 121 -0.11 -6.17 15.41
N THR A 122 0.84 -6.54 16.27
CA THR A 122 2.16 -5.90 16.28
C THR A 122 2.86 -6.18 14.95
N ALA A 123 3.26 -5.15 14.21
CA ALA A 123 3.86 -5.31 12.89
C ALA A 123 5.19 -4.55 12.77
N TYR A 124 6.19 -5.22 12.19
CA TYR A 124 7.52 -4.66 11.96
C TYR A 124 7.79 -4.55 10.46
N LEU A 125 8.39 -3.42 10.06
CA LEU A 125 8.91 -3.22 8.72
C LEU A 125 10.41 -3.52 8.74
N ILE A 126 10.84 -4.48 7.93
CA ILE A 126 12.24 -4.95 7.88
C ILE A 126 12.75 -4.92 6.44
N ASP A 127 14.01 -4.55 6.24
CA ASP A 127 14.67 -4.63 4.93
C ASP A 127 15.11 -6.09 4.65
N GLY A 128 15.52 -6.83 5.67
CA GLY A 128 16.00 -8.20 5.53
C GLY A 128 15.94 -9.05 6.80
N ALA A 129 16.50 -10.26 6.72
CA ALA A 129 16.52 -11.22 7.83
C ALA A 129 17.44 -10.78 8.98
N GLU A 130 18.39 -9.91 8.70
CA GLU A 130 19.33 -9.30 9.65
C GLU A 130 18.67 -8.31 10.61
N ASP A 131 17.52 -7.74 10.23
CA ASP A 131 16.78 -6.79 11.07
C ASP A 131 15.92 -7.49 12.12
N ILE A 132 15.79 -8.82 12.05
CA ILE A 132 14.96 -9.60 12.96
C ILE A 132 15.53 -9.56 14.38
N ASP A 133 14.75 -8.99 15.30
CA ASP A 133 15.02 -9.04 16.73
C ASP A 133 14.23 -10.18 17.38
N ASN A 134 14.92 -11.01 18.15
CA ASN A 134 14.31 -12.16 18.83
C ASN A 134 13.28 -11.73 19.88
N ASP A 135 13.48 -10.56 20.49
CA ASP A 135 12.60 -10.05 21.56
C ASP A 135 11.18 -9.75 21.05
N TRP A 136 11.00 -9.61 19.73
CA TRP A 136 9.68 -9.42 19.11
C TRP A 136 8.77 -10.64 19.27
N PHE A 137 9.32 -11.83 19.54
CA PHE A 137 8.59 -13.09 19.50
C PHE A 137 8.37 -13.76 20.86
N ASP A 138 8.76 -13.11 21.96
CA ASP A 138 8.74 -13.69 23.33
C ASP A 138 7.43 -14.40 23.73
N LYS A 139 6.30 -13.95 23.19
CA LYS A 139 4.96 -14.54 23.43
C LYS A 139 4.23 -14.95 22.17
N ALA A 140 4.85 -14.84 21.01
CA ALA A 140 4.24 -15.15 19.73
C ALA A 140 4.19 -16.67 19.53
N GLN A 141 3.03 -17.20 19.13
CA GLN A 141 2.86 -18.58 18.67
C GLN A 141 2.78 -18.65 17.14
N SER A 142 2.53 -17.52 16.50
CA SER A 142 2.28 -17.40 15.07
C SER A 142 2.88 -16.11 14.52
N ILE A 143 3.65 -16.24 13.44
CA ILE A 143 4.34 -15.13 12.77
C ILE A 143 3.80 -15.01 11.35
N GLY A 144 3.23 -13.86 11.01
CA GLY A 144 2.84 -13.52 9.66
C GLY A 144 4.03 -12.93 8.91
N VAL A 145 4.28 -13.41 7.69
CA VAL A 145 5.30 -12.84 6.80
C VAL A 145 4.62 -12.38 5.51
N THR A 146 4.85 -11.13 5.13
CA THR A 146 4.44 -10.58 3.84
C THR A 146 5.56 -9.70 3.28
N ALA A 147 5.40 -9.28 2.03
CA ALA A 147 6.38 -8.47 1.35
C ALA A 147 5.70 -7.36 0.52
N GLY A 148 6.33 -6.19 0.50
CA GLY A 148 5.93 -5.12 -0.40
C GLY A 148 6.12 -5.50 -1.87
N ALA A 149 5.47 -4.77 -2.78
CA ALA A 149 5.56 -5.06 -4.22
C ALA A 149 6.99 -4.94 -4.79
N SER A 150 7.88 -4.20 -4.12
CA SER A 150 9.28 -4.00 -4.53
C SER A 150 10.27 -4.96 -3.87
N ALA A 151 9.83 -5.79 -2.91
CA ALA A 151 10.72 -6.69 -2.19
C ALA A 151 10.98 -7.97 -3.01
N PRO A 152 12.25 -8.31 -3.32
CA PRO A 152 12.59 -9.54 -4.02
C PRO A 152 12.22 -10.80 -3.24
N GLU A 153 11.80 -11.84 -3.96
CA GLU A 153 11.45 -13.16 -3.38
C GLU A 153 12.60 -13.75 -2.54
N ILE A 154 13.86 -13.50 -2.92
CA ILE A 154 15.01 -14.00 -2.17
C ILE A 154 15.05 -13.48 -0.72
N LEU A 155 14.62 -12.24 -0.48
CA LEU A 155 14.56 -11.67 0.88
C LEU A 155 13.48 -12.36 1.70
N VAL A 156 12.34 -12.66 1.07
CA VAL A 156 11.25 -13.42 1.71
C VAL A 156 11.74 -14.80 2.14
N GLN A 157 12.42 -15.50 1.25
CA GLN A 157 12.97 -16.84 1.56
C GLN A 157 14.04 -16.78 2.65
N GLN A 158 14.90 -15.77 2.67
CA GLN A 158 15.88 -15.57 3.73
C GLN A 158 15.24 -15.33 5.09
N VAL A 159 14.20 -14.49 5.16
CA VAL A 159 13.43 -14.25 6.40
C VAL A 159 12.78 -15.55 6.88
N ILE A 160 12.12 -16.29 5.98
CA ILE A 160 11.51 -17.58 6.32
C ILE A 160 12.56 -18.56 6.86
N THR A 161 13.71 -18.69 6.17
CA THR A 161 14.79 -19.59 6.58
C THR A 161 15.31 -19.22 7.97
N LYS A 162 15.49 -17.92 8.24
CA LYS A 162 15.93 -17.42 9.53
C LYS A 162 14.94 -17.75 10.65
N LEU A 163 13.64 -17.62 10.40
CA LEU A 163 12.60 -17.98 11.37
C LEU A 163 12.55 -19.50 11.63
N GLU A 164 12.74 -20.33 10.60
CA GLU A 164 12.84 -21.78 10.75
C GLU A 164 14.04 -22.18 11.62
N GLU A 165 15.19 -21.55 11.43
CA GLU A 165 16.40 -21.78 12.25
C GLU A 165 16.22 -21.37 13.72
N LEU A 166 15.50 -20.27 13.97
CA LEU A 166 15.28 -19.73 15.32
C LEU A 166 14.24 -20.54 16.11
N PHE A 167 13.15 -20.96 15.47
CA PHE A 167 11.97 -21.46 16.20
C PHE A 167 11.48 -22.85 15.74
N ASN A 168 12.14 -23.49 14.77
CA ASN A 168 11.72 -24.77 14.21
C ASN A 168 10.24 -24.76 13.76
N THR A 169 9.91 -23.79 12.90
CA THR A 169 8.53 -23.45 12.51
C THR A 169 7.94 -24.41 11.46
N THR A 170 6.61 -24.43 11.35
CA THR A 170 5.90 -25.02 10.20
C THR A 170 5.39 -23.90 9.28
N ILE A 171 5.78 -23.93 8.00
CA ILE A 171 5.34 -22.94 7.02
C ILE A 171 3.91 -23.26 6.53
N ILE A 172 3.01 -22.28 6.65
CA ILE A 172 1.66 -22.34 6.08
C ILE A 172 1.50 -21.22 5.06
N SER A 173 1.46 -21.58 3.78
CA SER A 173 1.25 -20.60 2.70
C SER A 173 -0.24 -20.40 2.41
N ASN A 174 -0.71 -19.15 2.41
CA ASN A 174 -2.05 -18.82 1.94
C ASN A 174 -2.09 -18.89 0.41
N LYS A 175 -2.74 -19.91 -0.15
CA LYS A 175 -2.79 -20.16 -1.61
C LYS A 175 -3.90 -19.37 -2.29
N LYS A 176 -3.88 -18.04 -2.23
CA LYS A 176 -4.90 -17.21 -2.91
C LYS A 176 -4.35 -16.02 -3.69
N ALA A 177 -5.17 -15.62 -4.67
CA ALA A 177 -4.96 -14.66 -5.75
C ALA A 177 -3.81 -15.05 -6.72
N ALA A 178 -4.14 -15.81 -7.77
CA ALA A 178 -3.22 -16.01 -8.88
C ALA A 178 -3.00 -14.69 -9.63
N GLU A 179 -1.84 -14.07 -9.45
CA GLU A 179 -1.43 -12.89 -10.21
C GLU A 179 -0.81 -13.35 -11.54
N ASN A 180 -1.58 -13.27 -12.63
CA ASN A 180 -1.15 -13.71 -13.96
C ASN A 180 -0.76 -12.56 -14.90
N VAL A 181 -0.71 -11.33 -14.39
CA VAL A 181 -0.39 -10.14 -15.18
C VAL A 181 1.12 -10.06 -15.42
N ARG A 182 1.54 -9.83 -16.66
CA ARG A 182 2.95 -9.63 -17.02
C ARG A 182 3.08 -8.42 -17.94
N PHE A 183 4.03 -7.54 -17.63
CA PHE A 183 4.40 -6.42 -18.48
C PHE A 183 5.68 -6.78 -19.25
N GLN A 184 5.60 -6.76 -20.58
CA GLN A 184 6.76 -7.05 -21.41
C GLN A 184 7.68 -5.83 -21.49
N LEU A 185 8.99 -6.08 -21.65
CA LEU A 185 9.93 -5.01 -21.94
C LEU A 185 9.54 -4.28 -23.24
N PRO A 186 9.80 -2.95 -23.32
CA PRO A 186 9.74 -2.19 -24.56
C PRO A 186 10.51 -2.89 -25.68
N LYS A 187 10.09 -2.73 -26.94
CA LYS A 187 10.67 -3.45 -28.08
C LYS A 187 12.18 -3.22 -28.21
N GLU A 188 12.62 -2.04 -27.81
CA GLU A 188 14.00 -1.55 -27.85
C GLU A 188 14.91 -2.21 -26.82
N LEU A 189 14.34 -2.90 -25.81
CA LEU A 189 15.05 -3.55 -24.71
C LEU A 189 14.83 -5.08 -24.67
N ARG A 190 14.27 -5.66 -25.74
CA ARG A 190 14.07 -7.10 -25.87
C ARG A 190 15.29 -7.81 -26.41
#